data_AF-A0A242BW96-F1
#
_entry.id   AF-A0A242BW96-F1
#
_cell.length_a   1.000
_cell.length_b   1.000
_cell.length_c   1.000
_cell.angle_alpha   90.00
_cell.angle_beta   90.00
_cell.angle_gamma   90.00
#
_symmetry.space_group_name_H-M   'P 1'
#
loop_
_entity.id
_entity.type
_entity.pdbx_description
1 polymer ?
#
loop_
_entity_poly.entity_id
_entity_poly.type
_entity_poly.pdbx_seq_one_letter_code
_entity_poly.pdbx_strand_id
1 'polypeptide(L)' 'MKQLRMGQEITAMTVHGKVFTGKVTGLNDHTVVLCNEDSLERVVVSEKELQKQGWTWKKPNRKGSLSVRG' A
#
# COMPACT_ATOMS: atom_id res chain seq x y z
N MET A 1 -2.78 15.91 4.90
CA MET A 1 -2.74 14.45 4.74
C MET A 1 -1.39 14.06 4.16
N LYS A 2 -0.80 12.95 4.61
CA LYS A 2 0.51 12.48 4.12
C LYS A 2 0.31 11.68 2.84
N GLN A 3 1.11 11.95 1.81
CA GLN A 3 1.03 11.22 0.54
C GLN A 3 2.04 10.08 0.53
N LEU A 4 1.57 8.85 0.30
CA LEU A 4 2.39 7.67 0.12
C LEU A 4 2.99 7.61 -1.28
N ARG A 5 4.24 7.17 -1.35
CA ARG A 5 4.99 6.97 -2.59
C ARG A 5 5.64 5.59 -2.62
N MET A 6 5.83 5.04 -3.81
CA MET A 6 6.63 3.82 -4.00
C MET A 6 8.05 4.03 -3.48
N GLY A 7 8.60 3.01 -2.83
CA GLY A 7 9.95 3.04 -2.23
C GLY A 7 10.05 3.81 -0.92
N GLN A 8 8.96 4.45 -0.46
CA GLN A 8 8.94 5.16 0.82
C GLN A 8 8.77 4.17 1.97
N GLU A 9 9.58 4.33 3.01
CA GLU A 9 9.39 3.61 4.27
C GLU A 9 8.30 4.29 5.12
N ILE A 10 7.35 3.50 5.60
CA ILE A 10 6.31 3.95 6.51
C ILE A 10 6.10 2.96 7.64
N THR A 11 5.57 3.47 8.75
CA THR A 11 5.00 2.66 9.81
C THR A 11 3.48 2.70 9.68
N ALA A 12 2.85 1.53 9.59
CA ALA A 12 1.41 1.39 9.43
C ALA A 12 0.83 0.30 10.36
N MET A 13 -0.35 0.58 10.91
CA MET A 13 -1.15 -0.46 11.57
C MET A 13 -1.89 -1.33 10.54
N THR A 14 -1.79 -2.64 10.72
CA THR A 14 -2.50 -3.66 9.93
C THR A 14 -3.91 -3.87 10.46
N VAL A 15 -4.76 -4.55 9.67
CA VAL A 15 -6.13 -4.92 10.09
C VAL A 15 -6.19 -5.81 11.33
N HIS A 16 -5.08 -6.48 11.66
CA HIS A 16 -4.95 -7.32 12.87
C HIS A 16 -4.48 -6.50 14.09
N GLY A 17 -4.40 -5.17 14.00
CA GLY A 17 -3.93 -4.30 15.08
C GLY A 17 -2.42 -4.34 15.32
N LYS A 18 -1.65 -5.09 14.51
CA LYS A 18 -0.19 -5.09 14.57
C LYS A 18 0.37 -3.89 13.83
N VAL A 19 1.36 -3.23 14.44
CA VAL A 19 2.15 -2.18 13.79
C VAL A 19 3.24 -2.84 12.96
N PHE A 20 3.40 -2.39 11.72
CA PHE A 20 4.42 -2.87 10.80
C PHE A 20 5.15 -1.69 10.18
N THR A 21 6.48 -1.73 10.17
CA THR A 21 7.30 -0.76 9.45
C THR A 21 7.89 -1.44 8.22
N GLY A 22 7.73 -0.80 7.08
CA GLY A 22 8.29 -1.32 5.84
C GLY A 22 8.17 -0.34 4.69
N LYS A 23 8.86 -0.70 3.61
CA LYS A 23 8.93 0.05 2.38
C LYS A 23 7.72 -0.25 1.50
N VAL A 24 7.10 0.79 0.96
CA VAL A 24 6.00 0.67 0.02
C VAL A 24 6.51 0.07 -1.29
N THR A 25 6.13 -1.18 -1.55
CA THR A 25 6.49 -1.90 -2.78
C THR A 25 5.30 -2.06 -3.72
N GLY A 26 4.07 -1.84 -3.22
CA GLY A 26 2.83 -1.95 -3.99
C GLY A 26 1.83 -0.88 -3.61
N LEU A 27 1.23 -0.19 -4.58
CA LEU A 27 0.09 0.72 -4.39
C LEU A 27 -1.04 0.23 -5.30
N ASN A 28 -2.06 -0.39 -4.71
CA ASN A 28 -3.26 -0.84 -5.40
C ASN A 28 -4.41 0.16 -5.20
N ASP A 29 -5.58 -0.11 -5.79
CA ASP A 29 -6.75 0.74 -5.66
C ASP A 29 -7.23 0.92 -4.21
N HIS A 30 -7.12 -0.12 -3.37
CA HIS A 30 -7.63 -0.13 -2.00
C HIS A 30 -6.65 -0.69 -0.96
N THR A 31 -5.47 -1.09 -1.39
CA THR A 31 -4.46 -1.70 -0.52
C THR A 31 -3.07 -1.22 -0.88
N VAL A 32 -2.19 -1.26 0.10
CA VAL A 32 -0.77 -0.94 -0.05
C VAL A 32 0.02 -2.16 0.43
N VAL A 33 1.07 -2.50 -0.29
CA VAL A 33 1.98 -3.59 0.08
C VAL A 33 3.23 -2.95 0.66
N LEU A 34 3.56 -3.35 1.89
CA LEU A 34 4.79 -3.00 2.57
C LEU A 34 5.70 -4.21 2.61
N CYS A 35 6.99 -4.02 2.32
CA CYS A 35 8.02 -5.02 2.52
C CYS A 35 9.01 -4.52 3.55
N ASN A 36 9.38 -5.37 4.50
CA ASN A 36 10.54 -5.17 5.34
C ASN A 36 11.75 -5.85 4.65
N GLU A 37 12.81 -5.10 4.34
CA GLU A 37 13.98 -5.64 3.65
C GLU A 37 14.83 -6.55 4.57
N ASP A 38 14.84 -6.29 5.88
CA ASP A 38 15.61 -7.08 6.85
C ASP A 38 15.01 -8.47 7.09
N SER A 39 13.68 -8.54 7.21
CA SER A 39 12.96 -9.78 7.51
C SER A 39 12.38 -10.47 6.28
N LEU A 40 12.46 -9.82 5.10
CA LEU A 40 11.78 -10.23 3.85
C LEU A 40 10.26 -10.41 4.00
N GLU A 41 9.68 -9.93 5.10
CA GLU A 41 8.26 -10.01 5.37
C GLU A 41 7.49 -9.01 4.51
N ARG A 42 6.34 -9.46 3.99
CA ARG A 42 5.43 -8.64 3.19
C ARG A 42 4.08 -8.56 3.85
N VAL A 43 3.58 -7.35 4.00
CA VAL A 43 2.30 -7.09 4.65
C VAL A 43 1.44 -6.25 3.72
N VAL A 44 0.17 -6.63 3.63
CA VAL A 44 -0.85 -5.86 2.91
C VAL A 44 -1.65 -5.05 3.91
N VAL A 45 -1.65 -3.74 3.74
CA VAL A 45 -2.38 -2.79 4.57
C VAL A 45 -3.55 -2.22 3.77
N SER A 46 -4.72 -2.13 4.39
CA SER A 46 -5.91 -1.56 3.74
C SER A 46 -5.87 -0.03 3.70
N GLU A 47 -6.53 0.54 2.68
CA GLU A 47 -6.75 1.99 2.56
C GLU A 47 -7.40 2.58 3.82
N LYS A 48 -8.37 1.88 4.40
CA LYS A 48 -9.08 2.36 5.59
C LYS A 48 -8.13 2.54 6.78
N GLU A 49 -7.25 1.58 7.02
CA GLU A 49 -6.28 1.67 8.12
C GLU A 49 -5.25 2.78 7.88
N LEU A 50 -4.82 2.95 6.63
CA LEU A 50 -3.91 4.02 6.24
C LEU A 50 -4.56 5.41 6.36
N GLN A 51 -5.82 5.55 5.95
CA GLN A 51 -6.57 6.80 6.09
C GLN A 51 -6.80 7.21 7.54
N LYS A 52 -7.06 6.25 8.45
CA LYS A 52 -7.12 6.51 9.91
C LYS A 52 -5.81 7.10 10.43
N GLN A 53 -4.69 6.74 9.81
CA GLN A 53 -3.35 7.24 10.14
C GLN A 53 -2.97 8.50 9.33
N GLY A 54 -3.89 9.03 8.52
CA GLY A 54 -3.71 10.24 7.72
C GLY A 54 -2.93 10.03 6.41
N TRP A 55 -2.76 8.79 5.97
CA TRP A 55 -2.11 8.43 4.71
C TRP A 55 -3.09 8.38 3.55
N THR A 56 -2.64 8.85 2.39
CA THR A 56 -3.37 8.85 1.11
C THR A 56 -2.40 8.57 -0.03
N TRP A 57 -2.87 8.05 -1.16
CA TRP A 57 -2.03 7.87 -2.35
C TRP A 57 -2.81 8.11 -3.63
N LYS A 58 -2.08 8.36 -4.72
CA LYS A 58 -2.66 8.40 -6.05
C LYS A 58 -2.93 6.96 -6.48
N LYS A 59 -4.21 6.59 -6.57
CA LYS A 59 -4.60 5.27 -7.06
C LYS A 59 -4.07 5.07 -8.48
N PRO A 60 -3.54 3.88 -8.81
CA PRO A 60 -3.14 3.58 -10.17
C PRO A 60 -4.37 3.77 -11.07
N ASN A 61 -4.25 4.63 -12.08
CA ASN A 61 -5.36 4.91 -12.98
C ASN A 61 -5.57 3.69 -13.88
N ARG A 62 -6.39 2.71 -13.44
CA ARG A 62 -6.83 1.60 -14.28
C ARG A 62 -7.86 2.10 -15.29
N LYS A 63 -7.43 2.89 -16.27
CA LYS A 63 -8.16 2.99 -17.54
C LYS A 63 -8.03 1.62 -18.19
N GLY A 64 -9.12 0.85 -18.16
CA GLY A 64 -9.18 -0.49 -18.72
C GLY A 64 -8.62 -0.52 -20.14
N SER A 65 -7.64 -1.39 -20.37
CA SER A 65 -7.36 -1.96 -21.68
C SER A 65 -7.13 -3.45 -21.48
N LEU A 66 -8.19 -4.15 -21.08
CA LEU A 66 -8.39 -5.51 -21.55
C LEU A 66 -8.72 -5.38 -23.05
N SER A 67 -7.69 -5.27 -23.90
CA SER A 67 -7.83 -5.75 -25.28
C SER A 67 -7.74 -7.26 -25.20
N VAL A 68 -8.88 -7.90 -24.97
CA VAL A 68 -9.06 -9.30 -25.34
C VAL A 68 -9.03 -9.31 -26.87
N ARG A 69 -7.89 -9.65 -27.47
CA ARG A 69 -7.85 -10.00 -28.89
C ARG A 69 -8.53 -11.35 -29.03
N GLY A 70 -9.71 -11.34 -29.67
CA GLY A 70 -10.35 -12.53 -30.22
C GLY A 70 -9.62 -13.03 -31.46
#